data_AF-A0A2H5ACQ9-F1
#
_entry.id   AF-A0A2H5ACQ9-F1
#
_cell.length_a   1.000
_cell.length_b   1.000
_cell.length_c   1.000
_cell.angle_alpha   90.00
_cell.angle_beta   90.00
_cell.angle_gamma   90.00
#
_symmetry.space_group_name_H-M   'P 1'
#
loop_
_entity.id
_entity.type
_entity.pdbx_description
1 polymer ?
#
loop_
_entity_poly.entity_id
_entity_poly.type
_entity_poly.pdbx_seq_one_letter_code
_entity_poly.pdbx_strand_id
1 'polypeptide(L)'
;EPLEMPVETITPEVMKKCTTPVSDDHDEKYGVPSLEELGFDTDGLPSAVWPGGETEALTRLERHLERKAWVANFERPRMNANSLLASPTGLSPYLRFGCLSCRLFYFKLTDLYKKVKKNSSPPLSLYGQLLWREFFYTAATNNPRFDKMEG
;
A
#
# COMPACT_ATOMS: atom_id res chain seq x y z
N GLU A 1 -23.07 9.66 5.49
CA GLU A 1 -23.37 8.22 5.44
C GLU A 1 -22.28 7.44 6.18
N PRO A 2 -22.59 6.27 6.76
CA PRO A 2 -21.57 5.39 7.31
C PRO A 2 -20.62 4.89 6.19
N LEU A 3 -19.35 4.69 6.51
CA LEU A 3 -18.38 4.14 5.56
C LEU A 3 -18.76 2.70 5.21
N GLU A 4 -18.86 2.39 3.92
CA GLU A 4 -19.06 1.02 3.44
C GLU A 4 -17.90 0.12 3.88
N MET A 5 -18.26 -1.02 4.47
CA MET A 5 -17.33 -2.07 4.87
C MET A 5 -16.64 -2.68 3.64
N PRO A 6 -15.39 -3.16 3.77
CA PRO A 6 -14.74 -3.91 2.70
C PRO A 6 -15.56 -5.14 2.33
N VAL A 7 -15.71 -5.39 1.03
CA VAL A 7 -16.24 -6.66 0.52
C VAL A 7 -15.25 -7.78 0.76
N GLU A 8 -15.73 -9.03 0.72
CA GLU A 8 -14.90 -10.21 0.93
C GLU A 8 -13.85 -10.37 -0.18
N THR A 9 -12.72 -10.99 0.18
CA THR A 9 -11.65 -11.32 -0.77
C THR A 9 -12.16 -12.28 -1.83
N ILE A 10 -11.87 -11.99 -3.10
CA ILE A 10 -12.18 -12.88 -4.21
C ILE A 10 -11.37 -14.18 -4.04
N THR A 11 -12.06 -15.30 -4.02
CA THR A 11 -11.42 -16.61 -3.92
C THR A 11 -11.36 -17.30 -5.28
N PRO A 12 -10.49 -18.32 -5.47
CA PRO A 12 -10.49 -19.13 -6.67
C PRO A 12 -11.87 -19.71 -7.01
N GLU A 13 -12.68 -20.04 -6.00
CA GLU A 13 -14.05 -20.54 -6.17
C GLU A 13 -14.97 -19.53 -6.85
N VAL A 14 -14.84 -18.24 -6.51
CA VAL A 14 -15.59 -17.16 -7.16
C VAL A 14 -15.20 -17.06 -8.64
N MET A 15 -13.91 -17.23 -8.93
CA MET A 15 -13.36 -17.16 -10.28
C MET A 15 -13.60 -18.41 -11.13
N LYS A 16 -14.02 -19.56 -10.55
CA LYS A 16 -14.26 -20.82 -11.31
C LYS A 16 -15.22 -20.69 -12.48
N LYS A 17 -16.16 -19.74 -12.41
CA LYS A 17 -17.15 -19.48 -13.47
C LYS A 17 -16.64 -18.50 -14.53
N CYS A 18 -15.49 -17.88 -14.30
CA CYS A 18 -14.85 -16.96 -15.23
C CYS A 18 -13.86 -17.73 -16.10
N THR A 19 -13.77 -17.35 -17.37
CA THR A 19 -12.78 -17.91 -18.29
C THR A 19 -11.93 -16.76 -18.81
N THR A 20 -10.61 -16.89 -18.71
CA THR A 20 -9.64 -16.00 -19.34
C THR A 20 -8.93 -16.78 -20.44
N PRO A 21 -9.39 -16.70 -21.70
CA PRO A 21 -8.75 -17.44 -22.79
C PRO A 21 -7.32 -16.95 -23.00
N VAL A 22 -6.36 -17.87 -23.04
CA VAL A 22 -4.94 -17.62 -23.28
C VAL A 22 -4.55 -18.37 -24.54
N SER A 23 -3.97 -17.67 -25.52
CA SER A 23 -3.45 -18.25 -26.76
C SER A 23 -1.96 -18.62 -26.62
N ASP A 24 -1.43 -19.43 -27.53
CA ASP A 24 -0.03 -19.87 -27.49
C ASP A 24 0.97 -18.71 -27.65
N ASP A 25 0.58 -17.63 -28.35
CA ASP A 25 1.37 -16.41 -28.56
C ASP A 25 1.15 -15.34 -27.46
N HIS A 26 0.49 -15.69 -26.35
CA HIS A 26 0.12 -14.74 -25.31
C HIS A 26 1.33 -14.00 -24.73
N ASP A 27 2.39 -14.72 -24.39
CA ASP A 27 3.56 -14.13 -23.72
C ASP A 27 4.35 -13.22 -24.65
N GLU A 28 4.39 -13.52 -25.95
CA GLU A 28 5.00 -12.65 -26.96
C GLU A 28 4.23 -11.32 -27.12
N LYS A 29 2.91 -11.34 -26.92
CA LYS A 29 2.03 -10.17 -27.15
C LYS A 29 1.71 -9.36 -25.90
N TYR A 30 1.59 -10.02 -24.75
CA TYR A 30 1.06 -9.45 -23.51
C TYR A 30 1.94 -9.75 -22.28
N GLY A 31 3.11 -10.37 -22.47
CA GLY A 31 4.08 -10.57 -21.40
C GLY A 31 4.51 -9.25 -20.75
N VAL A 32 4.85 -9.32 -19.46
CA VAL A 32 5.42 -8.17 -18.74
C VAL A 32 6.87 -8.03 -19.16
N PRO A 33 7.30 -6.86 -19.70
CA PRO A 33 8.65 -6.71 -20.20
C PRO A 33 9.69 -6.68 -19.08
N SER A 34 10.90 -7.15 -19.37
CA SER A 34 12.06 -7.01 -18.49
C SER A 34 12.65 -5.59 -18.54
N LEU A 35 13.57 -5.27 -17.62
CA LEU A 35 14.28 -3.99 -17.66
C LEU A 35 15.18 -3.88 -18.89
N GLU A 36 15.83 -4.97 -19.28
CA GLU A 36 16.70 -5.05 -20.46
C GLU A 36 15.89 -4.82 -21.75
N GLU A 37 14.68 -5.39 -21.83
CA GLU A 37 13.76 -5.17 -22.97
C GLU A 37 13.28 -3.71 -23.06
N LEU A 38 13.21 -3.00 -21.93
CA LEU A 38 12.94 -1.56 -21.87
C LEU A 38 14.19 -0.71 -22.14
N GLY A 39 15.35 -1.33 -22.37
CA GLY A 39 16.61 -0.65 -22.73
C GLY A 39 17.48 -0.22 -21.54
N PHE A 40 17.25 -0.77 -20.35
CA PHE A 40 18.10 -0.50 -19.18
C PHE A 40 19.27 -1.47 -19.10
N ASP A 41 20.44 -0.96 -18.69
CA ASP A 41 21.57 -1.79 -18.27
C ASP A 41 21.35 -2.25 -16.83
N THR A 42 21.30 -3.56 -16.62
CA THR A 42 21.09 -4.18 -15.32
C THR A 42 22.38 -4.72 -14.69
N ASP A 43 23.53 -4.52 -15.34
CA ASP A 43 24.81 -4.94 -14.77
C ASP A 43 25.09 -4.20 -13.45
N GLY A 44 25.47 -4.96 -12.43
CA GLY A 44 25.69 -4.45 -11.08
C GLY A 44 24.44 -3.97 -10.32
N LEU A 45 23.22 -4.14 -10.85
CA LEU A 45 22.00 -3.74 -10.15
C LEU A 45 21.75 -4.66 -8.93
N PRO A 46 21.73 -4.14 -7.69
CA PRO A 46 21.46 -4.97 -6.52
C PRO A 46 20.00 -5.38 -6.45
N SER A 47 19.72 -6.40 -5.64
CA SER A 47 18.34 -6.81 -5.35
C SER A 47 17.51 -5.65 -4.79
N ALA A 48 16.25 -5.55 -5.23
CA ALA A 48 15.37 -4.47 -4.84
C ALA A 48 15.09 -4.49 -3.32
N VAL A 49 15.43 -3.39 -2.63
CA VAL A 49 15.11 -3.19 -1.20
C VAL A 49 13.59 -3.19 -0.95
N TRP A 50 12.83 -2.76 -1.95
CA TRP A 50 11.37 -2.73 -1.96
C TRP A 50 10.84 -3.59 -3.12
N PRO A 51 10.72 -4.91 -2.94
CA PRO A 51 10.06 -5.76 -3.92
C PRO A 51 8.63 -5.26 -4.16
N GLY A 52 8.18 -5.24 -5.41
CA GLY A 52 6.84 -4.80 -5.79
C GLY A 52 5.76 -5.86 -5.58
N GLY A 53 4.52 -5.50 -5.86
CA GLY A 53 3.38 -6.44 -5.93
C GLY A 53 2.51 -6.50 -4.68
N GLU A 54 1.29 -7.02 -4.87
CA GLU A 54 0.27 -7.17 -3.82
C GLU A 54 0.70 -8.15 -2.73
N THR A 55 1.30 -9.29 -3.11
CA THR A 55 1.75 -10.31 -2.14
C THR A 55 2.73 -9.76 -1.12
N GLU A 56 3.71 -8.96 -1.57
CA GLU A 56 4.66 -8.30 -0.66
C GLU A 56 3.96 -7.23 0.18
N ALA A 57 3.03 -6.47 -0.43
CA ALA A 57 2.27 -5.45 0.27
C ALA A 57 1.45 -6.00 1.45
N LEU A 58 0.76 -7.12 1.24
CA LEU A 58 -0.02 -7.80 2.28
C LEU A 58 0.89 -8.39 3.37
N THR A 59 2.01 -9.00 2.99
CA THR A 59 3.03 -9.50 3.93
C THR A 59 3.57 -8.39 4.82
N ARG A 60 3.90 -7.22 4.24
CA ARG A 60 4.37 -6.06 5.02
C ARG A 60 3.26 -5.44 5.87
N LEU A 61 2.01 -5.46 5.41
CA LEU A 61 0.87 -4.99 6.21
C LEU A 61 0.75 -5.79 7.50
N GLU A 62 0.81 -7.12 7.44
CA GLU A 62 0.74 -7.98 8.62
C GLU A 62 1.84 -7.64 9.63
N ARG A 63 3.11 -7.61 9.16
CA ARG A 63 4.26 -7.22 10.00
C ARG A 63 4.12 -5.80 10.57
N HIS A 64 3.55 -4.87 9.80
CA HIS A 64 3.30 -3.50 10.25
C HIS A 64 2.29 -3.47 11.42
N LEU A 65 1.20 -4.23 11.29
CA LEU A 65 0.17 -4.32 12.33
C LEU A 65 0.67 -5.04 13.58
N GLU A 66 1.42 -6.14 13.42
CA GLU A 66 2.08 -6.84 14.53
C GLU A 66 3.01 -5.92 15.31
N ARG A 67 3.86 -5.17 14.61
CA ARG A 67 4.75 -4.19 15.25
C ARG A 67 3.94 -3.13 16.01
N LYS A 68 2.86 -2.60 15.43
CA LYS A 68 2.00 -1.62 16.12
C LYS A 68 1.26 -2.21 17.33
N ALA A 69 0.84 -3.47 17.24
CA ALA A 69 0.22 -4.21 18.34
C ALA A 69 1.21 -4.37 19.50
N TRP A 70 2.44 -4.78 19.19
CA TRP A 70 3.49 -5.02 20.17
C TRP A 70 3.90 -3.76 20.94
N VAL A 71 4.09 -2.63 20.24
CA VAL A 71 4.46 -1.39 20.92
C VAL A 71 3.27 -0.84 21.75
N ALA A 72 2.02 -1.22 21.41
CA ALA A 72 0.77 -0.68 21.97
C ALA A 72 0.70 0.87 21.99
N ASN A 73 1.61 1.51 21.24
CA ASN A 73 1.78 2.94 21.17
C ASN A 73 1.41 3.40 19.75
N PHE A 74 0.28 4.09 19.67
CA PHE A 74 -0.24 4.69 18.45
C PHE A 74 0.08 6.19 18.37
N GLU A 75 0.91 6.70 19.28
CA GLU A 75 1.40 8.07 19.24
C GLU A 75 2.41 8.26 18.12
N ARG A 76 2.82 9.52 17.92
CA ARG A 76 3.82 9.89 16.90
C ARG A 76 5.12 9.10 17.13
N PRO A 77 5.63 8.38 16.12
CA PRO A 77 6.90 7.67 16.24
C PRO A 77 8.04 8.64 16.60
N ARG A 78 8.88 8.26 17.55
CA ARG A 78 10.13 8.98 17.81
C ARG A 78 11.16 8.59 16.76
N MET A 79 11.68 9.58 16.05
CA MET A 79 12.71 9.37 15.03
C MET A 79 14.06 9.04 15.69
N ASN A 80 14.78 8.08 15.13
CA ASN A 80 16.15 7.72 15.51
C ASN A 80 16.97 7.37 14.26
N ALA A 81 18.27 7.12 14.40
CA ALA A 81 19.15 6.81 13.26
C ALA A 81 18.65 5.62 12.42
N ASN A 82 18.12 4.56 13.06
CA ASN A 82 17.56 3.39 12.35
C ASN A 82 16.28 3.71 11.58
N SER A 83 15.59 4.80 11.90
CA SER A 83 14.39 5.25 11.17
C SER A 83 14.72 5.80 9.78
N LEU A 84 15.99 6.10 9.51
CA LEU A 84 16.46 6.55 8.20
C LEU A 84 16.59 5.40 7.19
N LEU A 85 16.65 4.15 7.67
CA LEU A 85 16.77 2.96 6.83
C LEU A 85 15.39 2.48 6.36
N ALA A 86 15.39 1.82 5.20
CA ALA A 86 14.19 1.18 4.67
C ALA A 86 13.62 0.17 5.67
N SER A 87 12.41 0.43 6.15
CA SER A 87 11.79 -0.45 7.14
C SER A 87 11.10 -1.64 6.44
N PRO A 88 11.27 -2.88 6.94
CA PRO A 88 10.53 -4.03 6.42
C PRO A 88 9.01 -3.95 6.68
N THR A 89 8.55 -2.97 7.47
CA THR A 89 7.14 -2.68 7.74
C THR A 89 6.63 -1.42 7.03
N GLY A 90 7.42 -0.83 6.11
CA GLY A 90 6.97 0.33 5.35
C GLY A 90 5.93 -0.04 4.31
N LEU A 91 4.94 0.83 4.11
CA LEU A 91 3.78 0.58 3.23
C LEU A 91 3.62 1.62 2.12
N SER A 92 4.41 2.71 2.13
CA SER A 92 4.18 3.86 1.24
C SER A 92 4.32 3.54 -0.25
N PRO A 93 5.30 2.73 -0.73
CA PRO A 93 5.36 2.41 -2.16
C PRO A 93 4.12 1.62 -2.60
N TYR A 94 3.68 0.66 -1.79
CA TYR A 94 2.54 -0.20 -2.09
C TYR A 94 1.22 0.57 -2.12
N LEU A 95 1.04 1.56 -1.24
CA LEU A 95 -0.11 2.48 -1.29
C LEU A 95 -0.09 3.38 -2.53
N ARG A 96 1.09 3.76 -3.02
CA ARG A 96 1.25 4.61 -4.22
C ARG A 96 0.91 3.86 -5.50
N PHE A 97 1.32 2.59 -5.61
CA PHE A 97 1.06 1.74 -6.77
C PHE A 97 -0.27 0.97 -6.70
N GLY A 98 -1.01 1.07 -5.59
CA GLY A 98 -2.27 0.34 -5.41
C GLY A 98 -2.10 -1.13 -5.07
N CYS A 99 -0.87 -1.63 -4.90
CA CYS A 99 -0.59 -2.97 -4.39
C CYS A 99 -1.17 -3.19 -2.98
N LEU A 100 -1.35 -2.11 -2.21
CA LEU A 100 -2.11 -2.12 -0.97
C LEU A 100 -3.31 -1.18 -1.06
N SER A 101 -4.50 -1.71 -0.78
CA SER A 101 -5.71 -0.88 -0.63
C SER A 101 -5.62 0.03 0.60
N CYS A 102 -5.80 1.34 0.39
CA CYS A 102 -5.85 2.31 1.49
C CYS A 102 -7.04 2.07 2.43
N ARG A 103 -8.17 1.59 1.90
CA ARG A 103 -9.36 1.22 2.67
C ARG A 103 -9.07 0.00 3.54
N LEU A 104 -8.46 -1.04 2.97
CA LEU A 104 -8.06 -2.23 3.73
C LEU A 104 -7.14 -1.84 4.90
N PHE A 105 -6.13 -1.01 4.64
CA PHE A 105 -5.22 -0.54 5.69
C PHE A 105 -5.97 0.27 6.77
N TYR A 106 -6.84 1.20 6.38
CA TYR A 106 -7.66 1.98 7.30
C TYR A 106 -8.50 1.10 8.24
N PHE A 107 -9.23 0.13 7.70
CA PHE A 107 -10.08 -0.77 8.49
C PHE A 107 -9.25 -1.66 9.42
N LYS A 108 -8.19 -2.29 8.91
CA LYS A 108 -7.30 -3.13 9.75
C LYS A 108 -6.64 -2.34 10.88
N LEU A 109 -6.24 -1.10 10.63
CA LEU A 109 -5.66 -0.22 11.64
C LEU A 109 -6.70 0.20 12.70
N THR A 110 -7.94 0.47 12.26
CA THR A 110 -9.09 0.77 13.13
C THR A 110 -9.41 -0.40 14.06
N ASP A 111 -9.48 -1.61 13.50
CA ASP A 111 -9.77 -2.83 14.25
C ASP A 111 -8.67 -3.12 15.26
N LEU A 112 -7.40 -2.99 14.86
CA LEU A 112 -6.27 -3.14 15.76
C LEU A 112 -6.34 -2.13 16.92
N TYR A 113 -6.62 -0.86 16.62
CA TYR A 113 -6.74 0.17 17.65
C TYR A 113 -7.87 -0.15 18.63
N LYS A 114 -9.06 -0.51 18.14
CA LYS A 114 -10.21 -0.88 18.99
C LYS A 114 -9.88 -2.08 19.89
N LYS A 115 -9.18 -3.09 19.36
CA LYS A 115 -8.73 -4.25 20.16
C LYS A 115 -7.75 -3.85 21.27
N VAL A 116 -6.77 -3.02 20.98
CA VAL A 116 -5.73 -2.61 21.96
C VAL A 116 -6.27 -1.59 22.98
N LYS A 117 -7.12 -0.67 22.56
CA LYS A 117 -7.64 0.45 23.38
C LYS A 117 -9.09 0.24 23.83
N LYS A 118 -9.50 -1.01 24.02
CA LYS A 118 -10.79 -1.42 24.63
C LYS A 118 -12.02 -0.73 24.00
N ASN A 119 -12.14 -0.78 22.68
CA ASN A 119 -13.23 -0.19 21.88
C ASN A 119 -13.39 1.34 22.00
N SER A 120 -12.35 2.06 22.42
CA SER A 120 -12.34 3.53 22.31
C SER A 120 -12.38 4.00 20.86
N SER A 121 -12.92 5.20 20.65
CA SER A 121 -12.92 5.84 19.35
C SER A 121 -11.49 6.22 18.94
N PRO A 122 -11.02 5.85 17.74
CA PRO A 122 -9.68 6.18 17.28
C PRO A 122 -9.52 7.68 17.01
N PRO A 123 -8.41 8.30 17.43
CA PRO A 123 -8.12 9.69 17.07
C PRO A 123 -7.70 9.79 15.59
N LEU A 124 -7.95 10.92 14.95
CA LEU A 124 -7.56 11.16 13.55
C LEU A 124 -6.04 11.02 13.31
N SER A 125 -5.23 11.29 14.32
CA SER A 125 -3.77 11.14 14.26
C SER A 125 -3.33 9.70 13.95
N LEU A 126 -4.15 8.69 14.28
CA LEU A 126 -3.92 7.29 13.92
C LEU A 126 -3.77 7.11 12.41
N TYR A 127 -4.58 7.86 11.65
CA TYR A 127 -4.65 7.79 10.19
C TYR A 127 -3.84 8.89 9.51
N GLY A 128 -3.01 9.63 10.25
CA GLY A 128 -2.35 10.84 9.75
C GLY A 128 -1.64 10.66 8.41
N GLN A 129 -0.97 9.52 8.19
CA GLN A 129 -0.32 9.20 6.91
C GLN A 129 -1.32 9.06 5.75
N LEU A 130 -2.48 8.44 5.98
CA LEU A 130 -3.53 8.30 4.98
C LEU A 130 -4.24 9.64 4.73
N LEU A 131 -4.52 10.40 5.78
CA LEU A 131 -5.21 11.70 5.65
C LEU A 131 -4.35 12.73 4.92
N TRP A 132 -3.02 12.75 5.15
CA TRP A 132 -2.12 13.59 4.36
C TRP A 132 -2.10 13.21 2.88
N ARG A 133 -2.16 11.90 2.58
CA ARG A 133 -2.31 11.42 1.20
C ARG A 133 -3.60 11.95 0.59
N GLU A 134 -4.75 11.76 1.22
CA GLU A 134 -6.05 12.25 0.72
C GLU A 134 -6.11 13.78 0.59
N PHE A 135 -5.51 14.51 1.53
CA PHE A 135 -5.42 15.97 1.48
C PHE A 135 -4.72 16.44 0.19
N PHE A 136 -3.55 15.89 -0.13
CA PHE A 136 -2.82 16.28 -1.33
C PHE A 136 -3.50 15.82 -2.62
N TYR A 137 -4.12 14.62 -2.65
CA TYR A 137 -4.94 14.21 -3.80
C TYR A 137 -6.10 15.18 -4.04
N THR A 138 -6.79 15.59 -2.98
CA THR A 138 -7.92 16.54 -3.06
C THR A 138 -7.47 17.92 -3.51
N ALA A 139 -6.34 18.41 -2.99
CA ALA A 139 -5.81 19.73 -3.36
C ALA A 139 -5.33 19.77 -4.83
N ALA A 140 -4.76 18.67 -5.33
CA ALA A 140 -4.20 18.60 -6.68
C ALA A 140 -5.27 18.36 -7.77
N THR A 141 -6.37 17.68 -7.46
CA THR A 141 -7.29 17.13 -8.47
C THR A 141 -7.88 18.15 -9.46
N ASN A 142 -8.07 19.40 -9.05
CA ASN A 142 -8.64 20.47 -9.89
C ASN A 142 -7.62 21.57 -10.22
N ASN A 143 -6.34 21.37 -9.89
CA ASN A 143 -5.27 22.32 -10.17
C ASN A 143 -4.25 21.72 -11.16
N PRO A 144 -4.33 22.05 -12.46
CA PRO A 144 -3.41 21.52 -13.47
C PRO A 144 -1.98 22.07 -13.34
N ARG A 145 -1.73 23.04 -12.46
CA ARG A 145 -0.41 23.62 -12.17
C ARG A 145 0.02 23.36 -10.72
N PHE A 146 -0.54 22.33 -10.07
CA PHE A 146 -0.21 22.00 -8.68
C PHE A 146 1.27 21.66 -8.47
N ASP A 147 1.95 21.25 -9.55
CA ASP A 147 3.37 20.92 -9.61
C ASP A 147 4.27 22.09 -10.07
N LYS A 148 3.72 23.29 -10.27
CA LYS A 148 4.45 24.49 -10.73
C LYS A 148 4.31 25.65 -9.76
N MET A 149 5.30 26.54 -9.77
CA MET A 149 5.26 27.79 -9.01
C MET A 149 4.51 28.89 -9.74
N GLU A 150 4.73 29.06 -11.05
CA GLU A 150 4.08 30.09 -11.87
C GLU A 150 2.72 29.61 -12.43
N GLY A 151 1.71 30.49 -12.28
CA GLY A 151 0.29 30.21 -12.48
C GLY A 151 -0.30 30.62 -13.81
#